data_AF-A0AA37JLT5-F1
#
_entry.id   AF-A0AA37JLT5-F1
#
_cell.length_a   1.000
_cell.length_b   1.000
_cell.length_c   1.000
_cell.angle_alpha   90.00
_cell.angle_beta   90.00
_cell.angle_gamma   90.00
#
_symmetry.space_group_name_H-M   'P 1'
#
loop_
_entity.id
_entity.type
_entity.pdbx_description
1 polymer ?
#
loop_
_entity_poly.entity_id
_entity_poly.type
_entity_poly.pdbx_seq_one_letter_code
_entity_poly.pdbx_strand_id
1 'polypeptide(L)'
;MLQKSIFKKMLANGWLDEMSGLDNARWNYDTFTNYTVLDRDPALHEAQGELYCCTFSADHDRYGYIVMSYNGDGLSKIRAVETPYLYDFLLEWDQIEKELETSGVDLSTASARRAEVLGEDGSDPAEGISFTDSKGNQYFYRFLKDGSAGNKK
;
A
#
# COMPACT_ATOMS: atom_id res chain seq x y z
N MET A 1 -17.38 3.75 -1.80
CA MET A 1 -16.64 2.74 -2.60
C MET A 1 -16.43 3.30 -4.00
N LEU A 2 -15.18 3.55 -4.40
CA LEU A 2 -14.86 4.10 -5.72
C LEU A 2 -15.30 3.12 -6.83
N GLN A 3 -15.94 3.64 -7.89
CA GLN A 3 -16.43 2.78 -8.98
C GLN A 3 -15.26 2.18 -9.76
N LYS A 4 -15.29 0.86 -10.03
CA LYS A 4 -14.28 0.16 -10.85
C LYS A 4 -14.01 0.82 -12.21
N SER A 5 -14.97 1.58 -12.75
CA SER A 5 -14.85 2.35 -13.99
C SER A 5 -13.79 3.45 -13.93
N ILE A 6 -13.52 4.04 -12.75
CA ILE A 6 -12.55 5.14 -12.61
C ILE A 6 -11.11 4.63 -12.79
N PHE A 7 -10.82 3.42 -12.30
CA PHE A 7 -9.50 2.81 -12.44
C PHE A 7 -9.19 2.39 -13.87
N LYS A 8 -10.20 1.95 -14.65
CA LYS A 8 -10.02 1.66 -16.07
C LYS A 8 -9.55 2.91 -16.84
N LYS A 9 -10.07 4.08 -16.49
CA LYS A 9 -9.63 5.35 -17.07
C LYS A 9 -8.19 5.70 -16.68
N MET A 10 -7.72 5.31 -15.50
CA MET A 10 -6.33 5.57 -15.08
C MET A 10 -5.30 4.84 -15.94
N LEU A 11 -5.52 3.56 -16.29
CA LEU A 11 -4.64 2.85 -17.23
C LEU A 11 -4.66 3.51 -18.60
N ALA A 12 -5.85 3.88 -19.09
CA ALA A 12 -5.99 4.58 -20.37
C ALA A 12 -5.34 5.98 -20.37
N ASN A 13 -5.16 6.59 -19.20
CA ASN A 13 -4.52 7.90 -19.04
C ASN A 13 -2.98 7.80 -18.83
N GLY A 14 -2.38 6.63 -19.05
CA GLY A 14 -0.93 6.49 -19.04
C GLY A 14 -0.28 6.59 -17.66
N TRP A 15 -1.01 6.25 -16.59
CA TRP A 15 -0.50 6.42 -15.23
C TRP A 15 0.74 5.57 -14.92
N LEU A 16 0.98 4.52 -15.71
CA LEU A 16 2.15 3.64 -15.62
C LEU A 16 3.18 3.90 -16.73
N ASP A 17 2.98 4.88 -17.62
CA ASP A 17 3.85 5.08 -18.81
C ASP A 17 5.28 5.48 -18.44
N GLU A 18 5.49 6.03 -17.25
CA GLU A 18 6.83 6.36 -16.72
C GLU A 18 7.67 5.12 -16.41
N MET A 19 7.03 3.96 -16.26
CA MET A 19 7.69 2.68 -16.03
C MET A 19 7.91 2.00 -17.38
N SER A 20 9.11 2.19 -17.93
CA SER A 20 9.48 1.64 -19.23
C SER A 20 9.34 0.11 -19.27
N GLY A 21 8.80 -0.40 -20.39
CA GLY A 21 8.66 -1.84 -20.63
C GLY A 21 7.58 -2.55 -19.80
N LEU A 22 6.60 -1.82 -19.26
CA LEU A 22 5.39 -2.44 -18.69
C LEU A 22 4.39 -2.76 -19.80
N ASP A 23 4.45 -3.99 -20.30
CA ASP A 23 3.49 -4.49 -21.28
C ASP A 23 2.26 -5.10 -20.60
N ASN A 24 1.08 -4.82 -21.14
CA ASN A 24 -0.21 -5.39 -20.70
C ASN A 24 -0.53 -5.24 -19.20
N ALA A 25 -0.21 -4.09 -18.61
CA ALA A 25 -0.48 -3.81 -17.20
C ALA A 25 -1.98 -3.88 -16.84
N ARG A 26 -2.27 -4.46 -15.67
CA ARG A 26 -3.62 -4.71 -15.15
C ARG A 26 -3.68 -4.32 -13.68
N TRP A 27 -4.73 -3.60 -13.30
CA TRP A 27 -5.02 -3.34 -11.89
C TRP A 27 -5.55 -4.60 -11.20
N ASN A 28 -5.10 -4.81 -9.96
CA ASN A 28 -5.75 -5.73 -9.03
C ASN A 28 -6.66 -4.92 -8.10
N TYR A 29 -7.93 -4.76 -8.51
CA TYR A 29 -8.91 -3.91 -7.82
C TYR A 29 -9.21 -4.34 -6.39
N ASP A 30 -9.00 -5.62 -6.05
CA ASP A 30 -9.27 -6.15 -4.72
C ASP A 30 -8.24 -5.68 -3.69
N THR A 31 -7.12 -5.10 -4.15
CA THR A 31 -6.09 -4.47 -3.31
C THR A 31 -6.30 -2.97 -3.11
N PHE A 32 -7.39 -2.40 -3.61
CA PHE A 32 -7.65 -0.98 -3.43
C PHE A 32 -7.94 -0.66 -1.95
N THR A 33 -7.05 0.09 -1.31
CA THR A 33 -7.14 0.41 0.12
C THR A 33 -6.50 1.74 0.47
N ASN A 34 -6.80 2.24 1.67
CA ASN A 34 -6.17 3.43 2.23
C ASN A 34 -4.65 3.22 2.38
N TYR A 35 -3.91 4.29 2.11
CA TYR A 35 -2.46 4.34 2.18
C TYR A 35 -2.00 5.37 3.20
N THR A 36 -0.93 5.09 3.92
CA THR A 36 -0.31 6.04 4.84
C THR A 36 1.21 5.97 4.78
N VAL A 37 1.87 7.06 5.15
CA VAL A 37 3.32 7.10 5.37
C VAL A 37 3.52 7.45 6.85
N LEU A 38 4.11 6.55 7.63
CA LEU A 38 4.08 6.63 9.09
C LEU A 38 4.98 7.74 9.65
N ASP A 39 6.18 7.92 9.10
CA ASP A 39 7.15 8.93 9.58
C ASP A 39 7.07 10.25 8.79
N ARG A 40 5.92 10.53 8.19
CA ARG A 40 5.75 11.72 7.37
C ARG A 40 5.48 12.94 8.22
N ASP A 41 6.07 14.07 7.82
CA ASP A 41 5.74 15.39 8.38
C ASP A 41 4.21 15.61 8.36
N PRO A 42 3.58 15.86 9.52
CA PRO A 42 2.14 16.12 9.63
C PRO A 42 1.66 17.27 8.73
N ALA A 43 2.48 18.29 8.49
CA ALA A 43 2.12 19.43 7.63
C ALA A 43 1.91 19.01 6.16
N LEU A 44 2.59 17.95 5.71
CA LEU A 44 2.41 17.38 4.37
C LEU A 44 1.15 16.50 4.28
N HIS A 45 0.66 15.98 5.41
CA HIS A 45 -0.53 15.13 5.46
C HIS A 45 -1.80 15.95 5.21
N GLU A 46 -1.91 17.12 5.83
CA GLU A 46 -3.08 18.01 5.69
C GLU A 46 -3.24 18.57 4.27
N ALA A 47 -2.14 18.79 3.55
CA ALA A 47 -2.17 19.40 2.21
C ALA A 47 -2.52 18.42 1.07
N GLN A 48 -2.29 17.12 1.24
CA GLN A 48 -2.45 16.12 0.16
C GLN A 48 -3.77 15.35 0.17
N GLY A 49 -4.58 15.52 1.22
CA GLY A 49 -5.82 14.76 1.41
C GLY A 49 -5.56 13.28 1.67
N GLU A 50 -6.63 12.47 1.64
CA GLU A 50 -6.51 11.03 1.88
C GLU A 50 -5.78 10.34 0.73
N LEU A 51 -4.83 9.48 1.09
CA LEU A 51 -4.08 8.66 0.17
C LEU A 51 -4.67 7.26 0.08
N TYR A 52 -4.61 6.73 -1.13
CA TYR A 52 -5.05 5.39 -1.48
C TYR A 52 -3.99 4.71 -2.32
N CYS A 53 -4.02 3.38 -2.34
CA CYS A 53 -3.17 2.57 -3.19
C CYS A 53 -3.97 1.51 -3.95
N CYS A 54 -3.41 1.06 -5.06
CA CYS A 54 -3.92 -0.08 -5.83
C CYS A 54 -2.72 -0.79 -6.46
N THR A 55 -2.66 -2.12 -6.35
CA THR A 55 -1.59 -2.90 -6.97
C THR A 55 -1.86 -3.16 -8.45
N PHE A 56 -0.80 -3.41 -9.19
CA PHE A 56 -0.87 -3.84 -10.58
C PHE A 56 0.10 -5.00 -10.83
N SER A 57 -0.23 -5.76 -11.88
CA SER A 57 0.65 -6.75 -12.49
C SER A 57 0.79 -6.45 -13.98
N ALA A 58 1.92 -6.78 -14.56
CA ALA A 58 2.20 -6.70 -15.99
C ALA A 58 2.91 -7.98 -16.46
N ASP A 59 3.15 -8.09 -17.77
CA ASP A 59 3.89 -9.21 -18.32
C ASP A 59 5.32 -9.27 -17.76
N HIS A 60 5.95 -10.44 -17.89
CA HIS A 60 7.32 -10.72 -17.40
C HIS A 60 7.47 -10.63 -15.87
N ASP A 61 6.44 -11.07 -15.13
CA ASP A 61 6.45 -11.10 -13.66
C ASP A 61 6.77 -9.73 -13.03
N ARG A 62 6.24 -8.66 -13.65
CA ARG A 62 6.41 -7.30 -13.16
C ARG A 62 5.20 -6.89 -12.33
N TYR A 63 5.47 -6.38 -11.15
CA TYR A 63 4.46 -6.04 -10.16
C TYR A 63 4.70 -4.66 -9.58
N GLY A 64 3.67 -4.09 -8.98
CA GLY A 64 3.83 -2.84 -8.27
C GLY A 64 2.54 -2.33 -7.70
N TYR A 65 2.58 -1.08 -7.28
CA TYR A 65 1.40 -0.35 -6.83
C TYR A 65 1.50 1.12 -7.18
N ILE A 66 0.35 1.76 -7.27
CA ILE A 66 0.27 3.21 -7.38
C ILE A 66 -0.22 3.81 -6.07
N VAL A 67 0.28 5.01 -5.77
CA VAL A 67 -0.26 5.87 -4.70
C VAL A 67 -1.00 7.01 -5.37
N MET A 68 -2.22 7.27 -4.91
CA MET A 68 -3.08 8.32 -5.44
C MET A 68 -3.77 9.07 -4.29
N SER A 69 -4.07 10.35 -4.49
CA SER A 69 -4.93 11.10 -3.59
C SER A 69 -6.36 11.13 -4.11
N TYR A 70 -7.34 11.16 -3.19
CA TYR A 70 -8.75 11.37 -3.48
C TYR A 70 -9.28 12.53 -2.65
N ASN A 71 -9.84 13.55 -3.30
CA ASN A 71 -10.38 14.74 -2.65
C ASN A 71 -11.91 14.87 -2.77
N GLY A 72 -12.61 13.81 -3.17
CA GLY A 72 -14.06 13.83 -3.41
C GLY A 72 -14.43 14.18 -4.86
N ASP A 73 -13.65 15.02 -5.53
CA ASP A 73 -13.92 15.49 -6.90
C ASP A 73 -13.13 14.75 -7.97
N GLY A 74 -12.02 14.10 -7.59
CA GLY A 74 -11.18 13.37 -8.53
C GLY A 74 -10.06 12.59 -7.87
N LEU A 75 -9.33 11.85 -8.71
CA LEU A 75 -8.15 11.08 -8.31
C LEU A 75 -6.93 11.67 -9.01
N SER A 76 -5.87 11.85 -8.24
CA SER A 76 -4.58 12.34 -8.73
C SER A 76 -3.50 11.32 -8.46
N LYS A 77 -2.69 11.00 -9.47
CA LYS A 77 -1.52 10.13 -9.31
C LYS A 77 -0.48 10.87 -8.46
N ILE A 78 0.01 10.21 -7.41
CA ILE A 78 1.15 10.70 -6.63
C ILE A 78 2.43 10.06 -7.15
N ARG A 79 2.46 8.72 -7.26
CA ARG A 79 3.57 7.95 -7.82
C ARG A 79 3.15 6.54 -8.19
N ALA A 80 3.95 5.89 -9.03
CA ALA A 80 3.95 4.44 -9.20
C ALA A 80 5.24 3.86 -8.61
N VAL A 81 5.13 2.68 -7.99
CA VAL A 81 6.26 1.95 -7.40
C VAL A 81 6.26 0.53 -7.93
N GLU A 82 7.40 0.07 -8.43
CA GLU A 82 7.62 -1.33 -8.85
C GLU A 82 8.11 -2.16 -7.67
N THR A 83 7.61 -3.37 -7.55
CA THR A 83 7.95 -4.31 -6.47
C THR A 83 8.45 -5.63 -7.04
N PRO A 84 9.41 -6.30 -6.38
CA PRO A 84 9.93 -7.59 -6.84
C PRO A 84 8.94 -8.76 -6.65
N TYR A 85 7.77 -8.50 -6.06
CA TYR A 85 6.73 -9.48 -5.76
C TYR A 85 5.33 -8.89 -5.99
N LEU A 86 4.38 -9.76 -6.31
CA LEU A 86 2.96 -9.40 -6.30
C LEU A 86 2.50 -9.27 -4.86
N TYR A 87 2.00 -8.09 -4.49
CA TYR A 87 1.43 -7.90 -3.17
C TYR A 87 0.05 -8.57 -3.08
N ASP A 88 -0.06 -9.62 -2.26
CA ASP A 88 -1.30 -10.29 -1.94
C ASP A 88 -1.35 -10.62 -0.43
N PHE A 89 -2.02 -9.76 0.34
CA PHE A 89 -2.16 -9.95 1.79
C PHE A 89 -2.98 -11.20 2.15
N LEU A 90 -3.80 -11.72 1.22
CA LEU A 90 -4.59 -12.92 1.48
C LEU A 90 -3.70 -14.16 1.54
N LEU A 91 -2.57 -14.18 0.81
CA LEU A 91 -1.60 -15.27 0.89
C LEU A 91 -0.88 -15.32 2.24
N GLU A 92 -0.77 -14.18 2.92
CA GLU A 92 -0.05 -14.03 4.20
C GLU A 92 -1.00 -13.99 5.41
N TRP A 93 -2.30 -14.26 5.20
CA TRP A 93 -3.34 -14.07 6.22
C TRP A 93 -3.02 -14.78 7.54
N ASP A 94 -2.65 -16.06 7.49
CA ASP A 94 -2.39 -16.88 8.69
C ASP A 94 -1.21 -16.32 9.52
N GLN A 95 -0.17 -15.81 8.85
CA GLN A 95 0.99 -15.23 9.53
C GLN A 95 0.65 -13.84 10.10
N ILE A 96 -0.12 -13.03 9.37
CA ILE A 96 -0.64 -11.74 9.88
C ILE A 96 -1.47 -11.98 11.13
N GLU A 97 -2.41 -12.92 11.10
CA GLU A 97 -3.29 -13.25 12.22
C GLU A 97 -2.47 -13.64 13.45
N LYS A 98 -1.50 -14.55 13.27
CA LYS A 98 -0.61 -14.99 14.34
C LYS A 98 0.21 -13.86 14.97
N GLU A 99 0.74 -12.93 14.18
CA GLU A 99 1.47 -11.79 14.74
C GLU A 99 0.55 -10.82 15.48
N LEU A 100 -0.66 -10.60 14.96
CA LEU A 100 -1.67 -9.75 15.59
C LEU A 100 -2.13 -10.25 16.96
N GLU A 101 -2.23 -11.57 17.17
CA GLU A 101 -2.55 -12.15 18.48
C GLU A 101 -1.61 -11.70 19.60
N THR A 102 -0.35 -11.41 19.26
CA THR A 102 0.70 -11.01 20.22
C THR A 102 1.07 -9.54 20.14
N SER A 103 0.45 -8.78 19.23
CA SER A 103 0.78 -7.38 18.95
C SER A 103 0.36 -6.41 20.05
N GLY A 104 -0.57 -6.80 20.91
CA GLY A 104 -1.16 -5.93 21.93
C GLY A 104 -2.20 -4.94 21.40
N VAL A 105 -2.49 -4.96 20.09
CA VAL A 105 -3.54 -4.15 19.46
C VAL A 105 -4.92 -4.76 19.76
N ASP A 106 -5.89 -3.94 20.13
CA ASP A 106 -7.28 -4.38 20.29
C ASP A 106 -7.95 -4.57 18.92
N LEU A 107 -7.92 -5.81 18.42
CA LEU A 107 -8.44 -6.19 17.11
C LEU A 107 -9.95 -5.93 16.94
N SER A 108 -10.72 -5.81 18.03
CA SER A 108 -12.15 -5.52 17.93
C SER A 108 -12.46 -4.09 17.48
N THR A 109 -11.48 -3.19 17.62
CA THR A 109 -11.58 -1.78 17.23
C THR A 109 -10.51 -1.36 16.21
N ALA A 110 -9.61 -2.28 15.86
CA ALA A 110 -8.50 -2.02 14.97
C ALA A 110 -8.96 -1.69 13.55
N SER A 111 -8.25 -0.74 12.94
CA SER A 111 -8.29 -0.49 11.50
C SER A 111 -6.93 -0.83 10.89
N ALA A 112 -6.94 -1.28 9.64
CA ALA A 112 -5.73 -1.62 8.89
C ALA A 112 -5.57 -0.68 7.69
N ARG A 113 -4.34 -0.24 7.44
CA ARG A 113 -3.98 0.58 6.27
C ARG A 113 -2.67 0.08 5.70
N ARG A 114 -2.52 0.14 4.36
CA ARG A 114 -1.20 -0.03 3.77
C ARG A 114 -0.32 1.12 4.24
N ALA A 115 0.89 0.79 4.67
CA ALA A 115 1.80 1.74 5.27
C ALA A 115 3.20 1.61 4.68
N GLU A 116 3.83 2.76 4.53
CA GLU A 116 5.25 2.88 4.26
C GLU A 116 5.93 3.60 5.43
N VAL A 117 7.07 3.08 5.83
CA VAL A 117 8.00 3.67 6.79
C VAL A 117 9.19 4.16 5.96
N LEU A 118 9.48 5.45 6.04
CA LEU A 118 10.59 6.03 5.28
C LEU A 118 11.90 5.51 5.87
N GLY A 119 12.83 5.07 5.02
CA GLY A 119 14.14 4.66 5.49
C GLY A 119 14.91 5.84 6.07
N GLU A 120 15.60 5.63 7.20
CA GLU A 120 16.59 6.59 7.71
C GLU A 120 17.82 6.60 6.77
N ASP A 121 18.41 7.77 6.57
CA ASP A 121 19.73 7.98 5.95
C ASP A 121 19.99 7.19 4.64
N GLY A 122 18.99 7.12 3.76
CA GLY A 122 19.12 6.51 2.43
C GLY A 122 18.90 5.00 2.38
N SER A 123 18.41 4.40 3.47
CA SER A 123 17.91 3.03 3.44
C SER A 123 16.61 2.90 2.64
N ASP A 124 16.35 1.71 2.09
CA ASP A 124 15.11 1.44 1.36
C ASP A 124 13.90 1.57 2.32
N PRO A 125 12.81 2.22 1.89
CA PRO A 125 11.60 2.30 2.70
C PRO A 125 11.07 0.91 3.02
N ALA A 126 10.50 0.75 4.22
CA ALA A 126 9.83 -0.48 4.60
C ALA A 126 8.33 -0.38 4.29
N GLU A 127 7.82 -1.34 3.55
CA GLU A 127 6.40 -1.47 3.22
C GLU A 127 5.73 -2.48 4.15
N GLY A 128 4.45 -2.26 4.44
CA GLY A 128 3.73 -3.11 5.38
C GLY A 128 2.25 -2.78 5.53
N ILE A 129 1.63 -3.38 6.54
CA ILE A 129 0.30 -3.04 7.03
C ILE A 129 0.43 -2.42 8.41
N SER A 130 -0.10 -1.21 8.58
CA SER A 130 -0.27 -0.61 9.89
C SER A 130 -1.65 -0.94 10.43
N PHE A 131 -1.68 -1.56 11.61
CA PHE A 131 -2.87 -1.80 12.41
C PHE A 131 -2.90 -0.79 13.55
N THR A 132 -4.03 -0.12 13.73
CA THR A 132 -4.21 0.88 14.79
C THR A 132 -5.56 0.72 15.45
N ASP A 133 -5.59 0.53 16.77
CA ASP A 133 -6.82 0.45 17.56
C ASP A 133 -7.36 1.82 17.97
N SER A 134 -8.56 1.85 18.54
CA SER A 134 -9.20 3.11 18.96
C SER A 134 -8.50 3.81 20.12
N LYS A 135 -7.56 3.14 20.80
CA LYS A 135 -6.75 3.71 21.89
C LYS A 135 -5.42 4.27 21.37
N GLY A 136 -5.11 4.06 20.10
CA GLY A 136 -3.88 4.50 19.45
C GLY A 136 -2.73 3.50 19.57
N ASN A 137 -2.96 2.28 20.06
CA ASN A 137 -1.93 1.25 19.97
C ASN A 137 -1.73 0.88 18.50
N GLN A 138 -0.47 0.74 18.10
CA GLN A 138 -0.11 0.50 16.72
C GLN A 138 0.81 -0.71 16.59
N TYR A 139 0.57 -1.50 15.55
CA TYR A 139 1.45 -2.58 15.14
C TYR A 139 1.68 -2.50 13.63
N PHE A 140 2.95 -2.57 13.21
CA PHE A 140 3.36 -2.53 11.81
C PHE A 140 3.85 -3.91 11.38
N TYR A 141 3.09 -4.55 10.51
CA TYR A 141 3.46 -5.81 9.87
C TYR A 141 4.31 -5.51 8.63
N ARG A 142 5.61 -5.84 8.68
CA ARG A 142 6.56 -5.53 7.62
C ARG A 142 6.61 -6.64 6.55
N PHE A 143 6.64 -6.23 5.28
CA PHE A 143 6.95 -7.12 4.17
C PHE A 143 8.46 -7.23 3.93
N LEU A 144 8.94 -8.45 3.67
CA LEU A 144 10.32 -8.71 3.28
C LEU A 144 10.51 -8.52 1.76
N LYS A 145 11.77 -8.46 1.34
CA LYS A 145 12.15 -8.18 -0.06
C LYS A 145 11.77 -9.30 -1.05
N ASP A 146 11.49 -10.50 -0.56
CA ASP A 146 11.00 -11.63 -1.35
C ASP A 146 9.47 -11.75 -1.35
N GLY A 147 8.77 -10.78 -0.74
CA GLY A 147 7.31 -10.79 -0.59
C GLY A 147 6.82 -11.62 0.59
N SER A 148 7.71 -12.33 1.28
CA SER A 148 7.38 -13.06 2.50
C SER A 148 7.27 -12.12 3.71
N ALA A 149 6.63 -12.60 4.76
CA ALA A 149 6.55 -11.88 6.02
C ALA A 149 7.73 -12.16 6.94
N GLY A 150 8.19 -11.13 7.64
CA GLY A 150 9.07 -11.35 8.79
C GLY A 150 9.58 -10.08 9.43
N ASN A 151 9.47 -10.03 10.76
CA ASN A 151 10.32 -9.18 11.57
C ASN A 151 11.68 -9.87 11.79
N LYS A 152 12.79 -9.18 11.47
CA LYS A 152 14.04 -9.49 12.13
C LYS A 152 13.90 -9.04 13.59
N LYS A 153 13.94 -10.02 14.50
CA LYS A 153 14.23 -9.76 15.91
C LYS A 153 15.56 -9.02 16.06
#